data_AF-A0A8S3DC51-F1
#
_entry.id   AF-A0A8S3DC51-F1
#
_cell.length_a   1.000
_cell.length_b   1.000
_cell.length_c   1.000
_cell.angle_alpha   90.00
_cell.angle_beta   90.00
_cell.angle_gamma   90.00
#
_symmetry.space_group_name_H-M   'P 1'
#
loop_
_entity.id
_entity.type
_entity.pdbx_description
1 polymer ?
#
loop_
_entity_poly.entity_id
_entity_poly.type
_entity_poly.pdbx_seq_one_letter_code
_entity_poly.pdbx_strand_id
1 'polypeptide(L)'
;QGKASEYALRKRLHELERSLRELEWQKKQTQEEILSNENDIDRLEKAVRGNKEPLIKLAMSRQENRHSRPGMDLVRDEVTYGLCDEIQQLTAEKRALEDKLKQTKHAWNILQQQLHRIEDEIAVKSNSVMLESRALDTRRRLNTEITPSTETDRNRQLLNMDTSGLRHVLQSIY
;
A
#
# COMPACT_ATOMS: atom_id res chain seq x y z
N GLN A 1 -38.54 -4.86 -15.19
CA GLN A 1 -37.27 -5.60 -15.08
C GLN A 1 -36.03 -4.74 -15.36
N GLY A 2 -36.06 -3.78 -16.31
CA GLY A 2 -34.88 -2.96 -16.64
C GLY A 2 -34.29 -2.07 -15.54
N LYS A 3 -35.14 -1.43 -14.70
CA LYS A 3 -34.72 -0.55 -13.60
C LYS A 3 -33.99 -1.29 -12.46
N ALA A 4 -34.45 -2.50 -12.13
CA ALA A 4 -33.83 -3.32 -11.09
C ALA A 4 -32.42 -3.78 -11.50
N SER A 5 -32.24 -4.17 -12.76
CA SER A 5 -30.94 -4.55 -13.31
C SER A 5 -29.96 -3.38 -13.36
N GLU A 6 -30.42 -2.18 -13.74
CA GLU A 6 -29.57 -0.98 -13.73
C GLU A 6 -29.13 -0.57 -12.32
N TYR A 7 -30.04 -0.65 -11.34
CA TYR A 7 -29.70 -0.41 -9.95
C TYR A 7 -28.64 -1.41 -9.44
N ALA A 8 -28.80 -2.70 -9.76
CA ALA A 8 -27.84 -3.73 -9.35
C ALA A 8 -26.43 -3.47 -9.92
N LEU A 9 -26.32 -3.08 -11.19
CA LEU A 9 -25.03 -2.74 -11.81
C LEU A 9 -24.38 -1.51 -11.17
N ARG A 10 -25.15 -0.45 -10.94
CA ARG A 10 -24.65 0.76 -10.25
C ARG A 10 -24.17 0.46 -8.84
N LYS A 11 -24.92 -0.37 -8.10
CA LYS A 11 -24.53 -0.81 -6.75
C LYS A 11 -23.23 -1.60 -6.78
N ARG A 12 -23.11 -2.58 -7.69
CA ARG A 12 -21.88 -3.37 -7.87
C ARG A 12 -20.68 -2.49 -8.22
N LEU A 13 -20.85 -1.56 -9.16
CA LEU A 13 -19.80 -0.62 -9.54
C LEU A 13 -19.31 0.18 -8.32
N HIS A 14 -20.23 0.72 -7.53
CA HIS A 14 -19.89 1.46 -6.32
C HIS A 14 -19.13 0.60 -5.29
N GLU A 15 -19.53 -0.66 -5.11
CA GLU A 15 -18.83 -1.60 -4.23
C GLU A 15 -17.41 -1.92 -4.74
N LEU A 16 -17.24 -2.09 -6.05
CA LEU A 16 -15.92 -2.31 -6.66
C LEU A 16 -15.01 -1.08 -6.51
N GLU A 17 -15.52 0.12 -6.76
CA GLU A 17 -14.79 1.39 -6.59
C GLU A 17 -14.39 1.63 -5.13
N ARG A 18 -15.26 1.28 -4.17
CA ARG A 18 -14.93 1.34 -2.75
C ARG A 18 -13.80 0.38 -2.40
N SER A 19 -13.88 -0.86 -2.88
CA SER A 19 -12.85 -1.87 -2.66
C SER A 19 -11.53 -1.51 -3.35
N LEU A 20 -11.56 -0.87 -4.52
CA LEU A 20 -10.36 -0.39 -5.19
C LEU A 20 -9.67 0.72 -4.38
N ARG A 21 -10.42 1.71 -3.88
CA ARG A 21 -9.89 2.77 -3.02
C ARG A 21 -9.26 2.23 -1.73
N GLU A 22 -9.87 1.20 -1.15
CA GLU A 22 -9.30 0.51 0.01
C GLU A 22 -7.96 -0.15 -0.32
N LEU A 23 -7.85 -0.86 -1.45
CA LEU A 23 -6.59 -1.47 -1.89
C LEU A 23 -5.51 -0.42 -2.18
N GLU A 24 -5.87 0.71 -2.81
CA GLU A 24 -4.95 1.84 -3.04
C GLU A 24 -4.44 2.44 -1.74
N TRP A 25 -5.32 2.56 -0.73
CA TRP A 25 -4.91 2.98 0.61
C TRP A 25 -3.94 1.98 1.26
N GLN A 26 -4.26 0.67 1.21
CA GLN A 26 -3.38 -0.38 1.73
C GLN A 26 -2.02 -0.41 1.04
N LYS A 27 -1.98 -0.19 -0.29
CA LYS A 27 -0.76 -0.04 -1.07
C LYS A 27 0.10 1.08 -0.50
N LYS A 28 -0.48 2.27 -0.30
CA LYS A 28 0.24 3.43 0.24
C LYS A 28 0.80 3.15 1.63
N GLN A 29 0.01 2.56 2.52
CA GLN A 29 0.48 2.20 3.87
C GLN A 29 1.64 1.20 3.83
N THR A 30 1.52 0.16 2.99
CA THR A 30 2.59 -0.84 2.82
C THR A 30 3.87 -0.19 2.30
N GLN A 31 3.78 0.77 1.38
CA GLN A 31 4.94 1.53 0.87
C GLN A 31 5.59 2.39 1.96
N GLU A 32 4.80 3.05 2.81
CA GLU A 32 5.31 3.82 3.96
C GLU A 32 6.02 2.91 4.97
N GLU A 33 5.48 1.73 5.26
CA GLU A 33 6.11 0.72 6.14
C GLU A 33 7.42 0.16 5.56
N ILE A 34 7.49 -0.04 4.24
CA ILE A 34 8.71 -0.44 3.54
C ILE A 34 9.81 0.61 3.72
N LEU A 35 9.49 1.88 3.47
CA LEU A 35 10.44 2.99 3.64
C LEU A 35 10.92 3.09 5.10
N SER A 36 10.03 2.87 6.07
CA SER A 36 10.41 2.82 7.48
C SER A 36 11.39 1.68 7.77
N ASN A 37 11.10 0.46 7.28
CA ASN A 37 11.99 -0.69 7.42
C ASN A 37 13.35 -0.47 6.76
N GLU A 38 13.41 0.17 5.59
CA GLU A 38 14.67 0.47 4.89
C GLU A 38 15.55 1.41 5.73
N ASN A 39 14.96 2.44 6.34
CA ASN A 39 15.67 3.32 7.25
C ASN A 39 16.18 2.56 8.49
N ASP A 40 15.40 1.64 9.03
CA ASP A 40 15.81 0.82 10.17
C ASP A 40 16.93 -0.16 9.81
N ILE A 41 16.90 -0.74 8.60
CA ILE A 41 18.00 -1.56 8.07
C ILE A 41 19.29 -0.75 8.00
N ASP A 42 19.25 0.45 7.41
CA ASP A 42 20.43 1.33 7.33
C ASP A 42 20.97 1.71 8.71
N ARG A 43 20.09 2.07 9.66
CA ARG A 43 20.46 2.37 11.05
C ARG A 43 21.11 1.18 11.74
N LEU A 44 20.55 -0.03 11.61
CA LEU A 44 21.09 -1.25 12.20
C LEU A 44 22.45 -1.60 11.60
N GLU A 45 22.60 -1.49 10.28
CA GLU A 45 23.87 -1.73 9.61
C GLU A 45 24.96 -0.74 10.06
N LYS A 46 24.61 0.54 10.23
CA LYS A 46 25.51 1.56 10.78
C LYS A 46 25.84 1.28 12.25
N ALA A 47 24.89 0.82 13.06
CA ALA A 47 25.16 0.46 14.45
C ALA A 47 26.15 -0.72 14.55
N VAL A 48 26.01 -1.74 13.69
CA VAL A 48 26.94 -2.88 13.66
C VAL A 48 28.33 -2.46 13.17
N ARG A 49 28.42 -1.89 11.96
CA ARG A 49 29.71 -1.58 11.31
C ARG A 49 30.40 -0.34 11.88
N GLY A 50 29.62 0.69 12.18
CA GLY A 50 30.13 1.99 12.64
C GLY A 50 30.40 2.07 14.13
N ASN A 51 29.68 1.32 14.96
CA ASN A 51 29.82 1.42 16.41
C ASN A 51 30.38 0.13 17.03
N LYS A 52 29.74 -1.03 16.84
CA LYS A 52 30.15 -2.25 17.56
C LYS A 52 31.47 -2.83 17.08
N GLU A 53 31.69 -2.94 15.77
CA GLU A 53 32.93 -3.46 15.21
C GLU A 53 34.20 -2.70 15.63
N PRO A 54 34.28 -1.36 15.58
CA PRO A 54 35.47 -0.65 16.01
C PRO A 54 35.71 -0.77 17.52
N LEU A 55 34.66 -0.80 18.35
CA LEU A 55 34.80 -1.02 19.79
C LEU A 55 35.38 -2.40 20.10
N ILE A 56 34.88 -3.45 19.45
CA ILE A 56 35.42 -4.81 19.59
C ILE A 56 36.89 -4.84 19.17
N LYS A 57 37.23 -4.28 18.00
CA LYS A 57 38.62 -4.21 17.53
C LYS A 57 39.53 -3.49 18.52
N LEU A 58 39.09 -2.35 19.05
CA LEU A 58 39.85 -1.59 20.04
C LEU A 58 40.10 -2.39 21.32
N ALA A 59 39.07 -3.05 21.85
CA ALA A 59 39.21 -3.89 23.05
C ALA A 59 40.14 -5.09 22.80
N MET A 60 40.03 -5.74 21.64
CA MET A 60 40.91 -6.84 21.24
C MET A 60 42.37 -6.38 21.09
N SER A 61 42.63 -5.25 20.41
CA SER A 61 43.99 -4.71 20.30
C SER A 61 44.57 -4.32 21.67
N ARG A 62 43.76 -3.77 22.58
CA ARG A 62 44.18 -3.49 23.97
C ARG A 62 44.53 -4.76 24.73
N GLN A 63 43.75 -5.82 24.54
CA GLN A 63 44.01 -7.14 25.13
C GLN A 63 45.31 -7.73 24.56
N GLU A 64 45.49 -7.72 23.24
CA GLU A 64 46.70 -8.22 22.57
C GLU A 64 47.97 -7.50 23.05
N ASN A 65 47.94 -6.17 23.13
CA ASN A 65 49.04 -5.36 23.65
C ASN A 65 49.41 -5.72 25.10
N ARG A 66 48.47 -6.21 25.90
CA ARG A 66 48.73 -6.71 27.26
C ARG A 66 49.35 -8.11 27.27
N HIS A 67 48.92 -8.99 26.37
CA HIS A 67 49.47 -10.34 26.23
C HIS A 67 50.91 -10.34 25.68
N SER A 68 51.27 -9.32 24.90
CA SER A 68 52.60 -9.17 24.31
C SER A 68 53.67 -8.61 25.29
N ARG A 69 53.31 -8.33 26.56
CA ARG A 69 54.26 -7.80 27.55
C ARG A 69 55.24 -8.89 28.02
N PRO A 70 56.56 -8.67 27.96
CA PRO A 70 57.54 -9.68 28.36
C PRO A 70 57.73 -9.75 29.89
N GLY A 71 58.11 -10.92 30.40
CA GLY A 71 58.66 -11.08 31.75
C GLY A 71 57.63 -10.94 32.89
N MET A 72 57.99 -10.17 33.93
CA MET A 72 57.16 -9.98 35.13
C MET A 72 55.96 -9.05 34.94
N ASP A 73 55.89 -8.34 33.80
CA ASP A 73 54.77 -7.43 33.48
C ASP A 73 53.53 -8.15 32.92
N LEU A 74 53.59 -9.48 32.77
CA LEU A 74 52.43 -10.31 32.44
C LEU A 74 51.54 -10.46 33.68
N VAL A 75 50.77 -9.42 33.97
CA VAL A 75 49.86 -9.40 35.11
C VAL A 75 48.47 -9.86 34.67
N ARG A 76 47.96 -10.96 35.25
CA ARG A 76 46.54 -11.33 35.18
C ARG A 76 45.74 -10.48 36.17
N ASP A 77 45.69 -9.18 35.87
CA ASP A 77 45.02 -8.16 36.68
C ASP A 77 43.52 -8.09 36.38
N GLU A 78 42.79 -7.35 37.23
CA GLU A 78 41.37 -7.07 37.05
C GLU A 78 41.06 -6.45 35.69
N VAL A 79 41.97 -5.64 35.14
CA VAL A 79 41.77 -5.00 33.84
C VAL A 79 41.79 -6.02 32.70
N THR A 80 42.62 -7.06 32.79
CA THR A 80 42.65 -8.12 31.77
C THR A 80 41.36 -8.93 31.77
N TYR A 81 40.78 -9.22 32.94
CA TYR A 81 39.46 -9.85 33.04
C TYR A 81 38.35 -8.92 32.53
N GLY A 82 38.38 -7.64 32.92
CA GLY A 82 37.42 -6.64 32.44
C GLY A 82 37.41 -6.47 30.91
N LEU A 83 38.58 -6.53 30.26
CA LEU A 83 38.66 -6.52 28.79
C LEU A 83 38.06 -7.79 28.15
N CYS A 84 38.26 -8.96 28.75
CA CYS A 84 37.61 -10.20 28.28
C CYS A 84 36.08 -10.09 28.38
N ASP A 85 35.58 -9.60 29.51
CA ASP A 85 34.14 -9.40 29.74
C ASP A 85 33.57 -8.35 28.77
N GLU A 86 34.27 -7.24 28.56
CA GLU A 86 33.88 -6.19 27.60
C GLU A 86 33.79 -6.76 26.17
N ILE A 87 34.80 -7.53 25.73
CA ILE A 87 34.78 -8.17 24.40
C ILE A 87 33.60 -9.13 24.30
N GLN A 88 33.35 -9.95 25.33
CA GLN A 88 32.22 -10.87 25.35
C GLN A 88 30.87 -10.14 25.27
N GLN A 89 30.69 -9.07 26.04
CA GLN A 89 29.49 -8.24 26.03
C GLN A 89 29.28 -7.56 24.67
N LEU A 90 30.30 -6.87 24.15
CA LEU A 90 30.25 -6.22 22.83
C LEU A 90 29.95 -7.23 21.72
N THR A 91 30.51 -8.44 21.79
CA THR A 91 30.23 -9.52 20.83
C THR A 91 28.79 -10.00 20.91
N ALA A 92 28.25 -10.15 22.12
CA ALA A 92 26.86 -10.54 22.33
C ALA A 92 25.89 -9.46 21.81
N GLU A 93 26.16 -8.19 22.09
CA GLU A 93 25.39 -7.06 21.59
C GLU A 93 25.45 -6.97 20.06
N LYS A 94 26.63 -7.17 19.46
CA LYS A 94 26.78 -7.22 17.99
C LYS A 94 25.89 -8.31 17.40
N ARG A 95 25.92 -9.52 17.97
CA ARG A 95 25.07 -10.64 17.50
C ARG A 95 23.59 -10.32 17.61
N ALA A 96 23.16 -9.71 18.72
CA ALA A 96 21.76 -9.29 18.90
C ALA A 96 21.33 -8.27 17.83
N LEU A 97 22.19 -7.31 17.49
CA LEU A 97 21.92 -6.35 16.41
C LEU A 97 21.89 -7.02 15.02
N GLU A 98 22.78 -7.96 14.75
CA GLU A 98 22.79 -8.72 13.50
C GLU A 98 21.53 -9.60 13.35
N ASP A 99 21.07 -10.22 14.43
CA ASP A 99 19.85 -11.01 14.40
C ASP A 99 18.62 -10.13 14.22
N LYS A 100 18.60 -8.94 14.85
CA LYS A 100 17.55 -7.96 14.59
C LYS A 100 17.57 -7.50 13.14
N LEU A 101 18.75 -7.24 12.57
CA LEU A 101 18.91 -6.87 11.17
C LEU A 101 18.38 -7.96 10.22
N LYS A 102 18.65 -9.23 10.49
CA LYS A 102 18.11 -10.37 9.72
C LYS A 102 16.58 -10.40 9.79
N GLN A 103 16.01 -10.21 10.98
CA GLN A 103 14.56 -10.18 11.17
C GLN A 103 13.92 -9.01 10.40
N THR A 104 14.50 -7.81 10.48
CA THR A 104 14.01 -6.63 9.75
C THR A 104 14.11 -6.84 8.24
N LYS A 105 15.22 -7.39 7.73
CA LYS A 105 15.35 -7.75 6.30
C LYS A 105 14.33 -8.81 5.87
N HIS A 106 14.03 -9.77 6.72
CA HIS A 106 13.00 -10.77 6.44
C HIS A 106 11.61 -10.13 6.37
N ALA A 107 11.27 -9.26 7.32
CA ALA A 107 10.02 -8.50 7.32
C ALA A 107 9.89 -7.61 6.07
N TRP A 108 10.95 -6.92 5.67
CA TRP A 108 10.98 -6.14 4.43
C TRP A 108 10.67 -6.99 3.19
N ASN A 109 11.26 -8.19 3.08
CA ASN A 109 10.96 -9.10 1.97
C ASN A 109 9.48 -9.52 1.93
N ILE A 110 8.88 -9.77 3.10
CA ILE A 110 7.46 -10.11 3.19
C ILE A 110 6.59 -8.92 2.75
N LEU A 111 6.91 -7.71 3.20
CA LEU A 111 6.20 -6.49 2.81
C LEU A 111 6.29 -6.24 1.30
N GLN A 112 7.45 -6.47 0.69
CA GLN A 112 7.62 -6.37 -0.76
C GLN A 112 6.73 -7.37 -1.52
N GLN A 113 6.65 -8.62 -1.05
CA GLN A 113 5.74 -9.62 -1.62
C GLN A 113 4.28 -9.24 -1.45
N GLN A 114 3.91 -8.70 -0.29
CA GLN A 114 2.55 -8.21 -0.03
C GLN A 114 2.21 -7.03 -0.95
N LEU A 115 3.12 -6.08 -1.14
CA LEU A 115 2.94 -4.96 -2.05
C LEU A 115 2.64 -5.44 -3.46
N HIS A 116 3.42 -6.40 -3.97
CA HIS A 116 3.19 -6.95 -5.31
C HIS A 116 1.81 -7.61 -5.45
N ARG A 117 1.37 -8.37 -4.44
CA ARG A 117 0.02 -8.96 -4.41
C ARG A 117 -1.08 -7.90 -4.44
N ILE A 118 -0.93 -6.84 -3.65
CA ILE A 118 -1.89 -5.72 -3.64
C ILE A 118 -1.93 -5.04 -5.01
N GLU A 119 -0.78 -4.86 -5.68
CA GLU A 119 -0.73 -4.29 -7.02
C GLU A 119 -1.43 -5.15 -8.07
N ASP A 120 -1.24 -6.47 -8.02
CA ASP A 120 -1.96 -7.41 -8.89
C ASP A 120 -3.47 -7.37 -8.63
N GLU A 121 -3.89 -7.32 -7.36
CA GLU A 121 -5.31 -7.20 -6.99
C GLU A 121 -5.91 -5.89 -7.47
N ILE A 122 -5.19 -4.77 -7.35
CA ILE A 122 -5.58 -3.46 -7.90
C ILE A 122 -5.78 -3.55 -9.41
N ALA A 123 -4.86 -4.19 -10.13
CA ALA A 123 -4.96 -4.34 -11.59
C ALA A 123 -6.21 -5.13 -12.00
N VAL A 124 -6.47 -6.26 -11.35
CA VAL A 124 -7.67 -7.08 -11.59
C VAL A 124 -8.96 -6.30 -11.23
N LYS A 125 -8.95 -5.59 -10.11
CA LYS A 125 -10.10 -4.82 -9.66
C LYS A 125 -10.40 -3.62 -10.56
N SER A 126 -9.36 -2.92 -11.01
CA SER A 126 -9.45 -1.81 -11.96
C SER A 126 -10.05 -2.27 -13.29
N ASN A 127 -9.60 -3.43 -13.81
CA ASN A 127 -10.20 -4.05 -14.99
C ASN A 127 -11.69 -4.38 -14.77
N SER A 128 -12.05 -4.88 -13.59
CA SER A 128 -13.46 -5.17 -13.25
C SER A 128 -14.32 -3.90 -13.21
N VAL A 129 -13.82 -2.81 -12.63
CA VAL A 129 -14.50 -1.49 -12.63
C VAL A 129 -14.68 -0.98 -14.06
N MET A 130 -13.66 -1.09 -14.91
CA MET A 130 -13.72 -0.67 -16.31
C MET A 130 -14.79 -1.44 -17.09
N LEU A 131 -14.86 -2.77 -16.91
CA LEU A 131 -15.86 -3.61 -17.57
C LEU A 131 -17.29 -3.25 -17.13
N GLU A 132 -17.52 -3.06 -15.83
CA GLU A 132 -18.82 -2.65 -15.29
C GLU A 132 -19.25 -1.27 -15.78
N SER A 133 -18.31 -0.32 -15.83
CA SER A 133 -18.54 1.02 -16.38
C SER A 133 -18.95 0.95 -17.85
N ARG A 134 -18.20 0.18 -18.66
CA ARG A 134 -18.51 -0.04 -20.08
C ARG A 134 -19.88 -0.70 -20.28
N ALA A 135 -20.27 -1.64 -19.42
CA ALA A 135 -21.57 -2.28 -19.47
C ALA A 135 -22.71 -1.29 -19.18
N LEU A 136 -22.54 -0.41 -18.18
CA LEU A 136 -23.48 0.67 -17.90
C LEU A 136 -23.59 1.65 -19.06
N ASP A 137 -22.48 2.06 -19.66
CA ASP A 137 -22.47 2.99 -20.80
C ASP A 137 -23.14 2.40 -22.04
N THR A 138 -22.85 1.13 -22.35
CA THR A 138 -23.50 0.42 -23.46
C THR A 138 -25.02 0.37 -23.25
N ARG A 139 -25.47 0.09 -22.02
CA ARG A 139 -26.89 0.06 -21.67
C ARG A 139 -27.54 1.44 -21.72
N ARG A 140 -26.84 2.49 -21.29
CA ARG A 140 -27.29 3.88 -21.41
C ARG A 140 -27.53 4.25 -22.88
N ARG A 141 -26.56 3.94 -23.75
CA ARG A 141 -26.67 4.15 -25.19
C ARG A 141 -27.86 3.41 -25.81
N LEU A 142 -28.02 2.13 -25.48
CA LEU A 142 -29.16 1.34 -25.96
C LEU A 142 -30.49 1.93 -25.46
N ASN A 143 -30.57 2.39 -24.22
CA ASN A 143 -31.78 3.05 -23.72
C ASN A 143 -32.09 4.38 -24.43
N THR A 144 -31.07 5.14 -24.86
CA THR A 144 -31.26 6.37 -25.66
C THR A 144 -31.63 6.10 -27.12
N GLU A 145 -31.19 4.96 -27.67
CA GLU A 145 -31.49 4.54 -29.05
C GLU A 145 -32.84 3.80 -29.15
N ILE A 146 -33.29 3.12 -28.08
CA ILE A 146 -34.56 2.38 -27.98
C ILE A 146 -35.70 3.26 -27.44
N THR A 147 -35.50 4.56 -27.19
CA THR A 147 -36.62 5.49 -27.30
C THR A 147 -36.84 5.76 -28.79
N PRO A 148 -37.72 5.03 -29.50
CA PRO A 148 -38.25 5.63 -30.70
C PRO A 148 -38.87 6.93 -30.20
N SER A 149 -38.47 8.06 -30.79
CA SER A 149 -39.44 9.14 -30.89
C SER A 149 -40.65 8.48 -31.50
N THR A 150 -41.66 8.19 -30.66
CA THR A 150 -42.97 7.74 -31.12
C THR A 150 -43.30 8.65 -32.28
N GLU A 151 -43.86 8.15 -33.39
CA GLU A 151 -44.23 9.04 -34.49
C GLU A 151 -45.05 10.25 -33.97
N THR A 152 -45.81 10.03 -32.90
CA THR A 152 -46.48 11.05 -32.07
C THR A 152 -45.57 12.12 -31.44
N ASP A 153 -44.41 11.75 -30.89
CA ASP A 153 -43.46 12.69 -30.26
C ASP A 153 -42.63 13.45 -31.31
N ARG A 154 -42.30 12.78 -32.43
CA ARG A 154 -41.67 13.40 -33.61
C ARG A 154 -42.63 14.41 -34.26
N ASN A 155 -43.90 14.04 -34.42
CA ASN A 155 -44.93 14.89 -35.01
C ASN A 155 -45.28 16.08 -34.10
N ARG A 156 -45.28 15.94 -32.77
CA ARG A 156 -45.45 17.08 -31.85
C ARG A 156 -44.35 18.12 -31.99
N GLN A 157 -43.10 17.70 -32.17
CA GLN A 157 -41.97 18.61 -32.39
C GLN A 157 -42.03 19.26 -33.78
N LEU A 158 -42.39 18.51 -34.82
CA LEU A 158 -42.50 19.04 -36.19
C LEU A 158 -43.65 20.04 -36.37
N LEU A 159 -44.74 19.87 -35.63
CA LEU A 159 -45.93 20.71 -35.74
C LEU A 159 -45.90 21.96 -34.84
N ASN A 160 -44.84 22.19 -34.05
CA ASN A 160 -44.76 23.28 -33.06
C ASN A 160 -46.08 23.46 -32.26
N MET A 161 -46.74 22.34 -31.91
CA MET A 161 -48.04 22.40 -31.25
C MET A 161 -47.85 22.81 -29.79
N ASP A 162 -47.96 24.10 -29.55
CA ASP A 162 -48.01 24.69 -28.23
C ASP A 162 -49.34 24.29 -27.57
N THR A 163 -49.26 23.62 -26.41
CA THR A 163 -50.43 23.09 -25.67
C THR A 163 -51.39 24.17 -25.15
N SER A 164 -51.08 25.44 -25.44
CA SER A 164 -51.83 26.66 -25.16
C SER A 164 -53.26 26.63 -25.71
N GLY A 165 -53.50 25.94 -26.85
CA GLY A 165 -54.82 25.90 -27.51
C GLY A 165 -55.87 25.01 -26.82
N LEU A 166 -55.46 23.99 -26.06
CA LEU A 166 -56.40 23.06 -25.41
C LEU A 166 -56.92 23.59 -24.06
N ARG A 167 -56.23 24.56 -23.44
CA ARG A 167 -56.70 25.21 -22.22
C ARG A 167 -57.96 26.05 -22.45
N HIS A 168 -58.07 26.69 -23.62
CA HIS A 168 -59.20 27.58 -23.91
C HIS A 168 -60.51 26.82 -24.20
N VAL A 169 -60.43 25.59 -24.71
CA VAL A 169 -61.60 24.75 -24.97
C VAL A 169 -62.16 24.16 -23.67
N LEU A 170 -61.29 23.82 -22.71
CA LEU A 170 -61.71 23.28 -21.41
C LEU A 170 -62.28 24.33 -20.45
N GLN A 171 -62.06 25.61 -20.70
CA GLN A 171 -62.62 26.72 -19.92
C GLN A 171 -63.96 27.24 -20.47
N SER A 172 -64.40 26.72 -21.62
CA SER A 172 -65.70 27.02 -22.25
C SER A 172 -66.81 26.03 -21.84
N ILE A 173 -66.51 25.02 -21.02
CA ILE A 173 -67.47 23.97 -20.61
C ILE A 173 -67.70 23.98 -19.07
N TYR A 174 -67.31 25.06 -18.38
CA TYR A 174 -67.74 25.31 -17.00
C TYR A 174 -68.20 26.75 -16.82
#